data_AF-A0A7C1SDC6-F1
#
_entry.id   AF-A0A7C1SDC6-F1
#
_cell.length_a   1.000
_cell.length_b   1.000
_cell.length_c   1.000
_cell.angle_alpha   90.00
_cell.angle_beta   90.00
_cell.angle_gamma   90.00
#
_symmetry.space_group_name_H-M   'P 1'
#
loop_
_entity.id
_entity.type
_entity.pdbx_description
1 polymer ?
#
loop_
_entity_poly.entity_id
_entity_poly.type
_entity_poly.pdbx_seq_one_letter_code
_entity_poly.pdbx_strand_id
1 'polypeptide(L)'
;MKAMFEKEFLEGVRKHSSIKKQIEQKVCQVMEHPVELGEPLKGNLRGFYSCPIKRNFIIIYLYCAACRKKGAAEFVACSDCSATSDETIKFVLLGPHDEVYNIR
;
A
#
# COMPACT_ATOMS: atom_id res chain seq x y z
N MET A 1 8.69 -13.04 -1.88
CA MET A 1 7.72 -11.96 -1.62
C MET A 1 6.55 -12.41 -0.75
N LYS A 2 6.33 -11.76 0.40
CA LYS A 2 5.22 -11.97 1.33
C LYS A 2 4.27 -10.76 1.27
N ALA A 3 2.97 -11.00 1.17
CA ALA A 3 1.95 -9.96 1.30
C ALA A 3 1.34 -9.96 2.69
N MET A 4 1.15 -8.77 3.26
CA MET A 4 0.39 -8.52 4.48
C MET A 4 -0.72 -7.53 4.16
N PHE A 5 -1.87 -7.67 4.80
CA PHE A 5 -3.04 -6.83 4.56
C PHE A 5 -3.46 -6.23 5.89
N GLU A 6 -3.43 -4.90 5.97
CA GLU A 6 -3.95 -4.18 7.12
C GLU A 6 -5.47 -4.29 7.18
N LYS A 7 -6.02 -4.09 8.39
CA LYS A 7 -7.46 -4.23 8.63
C LYS A 7 -8.26 -3.26 7.77
N GLU A 8 -7.81 -2.02 7.67
CA GLU A 8 -8.43 -0.94 6.92
C GLU A 8 -8.44 -1.24 5.41
N PHE A 9 -7.37 -1.85 4.88
CA PHE A 9 -7.34 -2.34 3.51
C PHE A 9 -8.44 -3.39 3.27
N LEU A 10 -8.55 -4.39 4.15
CA LEU A 10 -9.55 -5.45 4.05
C LEU A 10 -10.98 -4.90 4.17
N GLU A 11 -11.21 -3.89 5.02
CA GLU A 11 -12.47 -3.17 5.11
C GLU A 11 -12.80 -2.44 3.80
N GLY A 12 -11.82 -1.77 3.19
CA GLY A 12 -11.96 -1.17 1.85
C GLY A 12 -12.35 -2.20 0.79
N VAL A 13 -11.73 -3.38 0.80
CA VAL A 13 -12.07 -4.47 -0.14
C VAL A 13 -13.51 -4.94 0.06
N ARG A 14 -13.97 -5.07 1.30
CA ARG A 14 -15.35 -5.46 1.62
C ARG A 14 -16.35 -4.39 1.20
N LYS A 15 -16.07 -3.11 1.50
CA LYS A 15 -16.91 -1.96 1.14
C LYS A 15 -17.06 -1.83 -0.39
N HIS A 16 -16.01 -2.17 -1.14
CA HIS A 16 -15.94 -2.01 -2.59
C HIS A 16 -15.89 -3.36 -3.33
N SER A 17 -16.72 -4.32 -2.87
CA SER A 17 -16.77 -5.68 -3.41
C SER A 17 -17.10 -5.75 -4.91
N SER A 18 -17.78 -4.75 -5.46
CA SER A 18 -18.10 -4.66 -6.89
C SER A 18 -16.87 -4.56 -7.81
N ILE A 19 -15.72 -4.11 -7.27
CA ILE A 19 -14.45 -4.03 -8.01
C ILE A 19 -13.38 -4.99 -7.47
N LYS A 20 -13.78 -5.99 -6.68
CA LYS A 20 -12.88 -6.94 -6.01
C LYS A 20 -11.90 -7.61 -6.97
N LYS A 21 -12.36 -8.04 -8.15
CA LYS A 21 -11.52 -8.69 -9.16
C LYS A 21 -10.42 -7.76 -9.68
N GLN A 22 -10.71 -6.47 -9.88
CA GLN A 22 -9.71 -5.49 -10.29
C GLN A 22 -8.71 -5.19 -9.17
N ILE A 23 -9.17 -5.18 -7.91
CA ILE A 23 -8.29 -5.03 -6.74
C ILE A 23 -7.32 -6.21 -6.66
N GLU A 24 -7.82 -7.45 -6.74
CA GLU A 24 -6.99 -8.67 -6.70
C GLU A 24 -5.95 -8.68 -7.82
N GLN A 25 -6.35 -8.37 -9.06
CA GLN A 25 -5.43 -8.25 -10.19
C GLN A 25 -4.33 -7.20 -9.92
N LYS A 26 -4.71 -6.04 -9.38
CA LYS A 26 -3.74 -5.00 -9.08
C LYS A 26 -2.80 -5.39 -7.93
N VAL A 27 -3.30 -6.06 -6.90
CA VAL A 27 -2.49 -6.61 -5.80
C VAL A 27 -1.44 -7.57 -6.35
N CYS A 28 -1.81 -8.51 -7.23
CA CYS A 28 -0.85 -9.42 -7.86
C CYS A 28 0.22 -8.65 -8.64
N GLN A 29 -0.17 -7.67 -9.46
CA GLN A 29 0.78 -6.86 -10.22
C GLN A 29 1.74 -6.09 -9.31
N VAL A 30 1.24 -5.47 -8.23
CA VAL A 30 2.08 -4.77 -7.24
C VAL A 30 3.04 -5.73 -6.54
N MET A 31 2.64 -6.98 -6.29
CA MET A 31 3.54 -7.98 -5.72
C MET A 31 4.68 -8.38 -6.65
N GLU A 32 4.47 -8.31 -7.97
CA GLU A 32 5.50 -8.59 -8.98
C GLU A 32 6.43 -7.39 -9.20
N HIS A 33 5.87 -6.18 -9.23
CA HIS A 33 6.57 -4.94 -9.58
C HIS A 33 6.25 -3.79 -8.60
N PRO A 34 6.64 -3.90 -7.32
CA PRO A 34 6.22 -2.98 -6.26
C PRO A 34 6.83 -1.58 -6.36
N VAL A 35 7.88 -1.37 -7.15
CA VAL A 35 8.52 -0.06 -7.30
C VAL A 35 8.14 0.59 -8.63
N GLU A 36 8.01 -0.21 -9.69
CA GLU A 36 7.73 0.27 -11.05
C GLU A 36 6.26 0.64 -11.24
N LEU A 37 5.33 -0.05 -10.56
CA LEU A 37 3.89 0.19 -10.69
C LEU A 37 3.34 1.25 -9.74
N GLY A 38 4.06 1.56 -8.67
CA GLY A 38 3.61 2.52 -7.68
C GLY A 38 4.37 3.83 -7.72
N GLU A 39 3.71 4.89 -7.30
CA GLU A 39 4.31 6.20 -7.13
C GLU A 39 4.68 6.41 -5.66
N PRO A 40 5.94 6.79 -5.35
CA PRO A 40 6.34 7.04 -3.97
C PRO A 40 5.68 8.31 -3.43
N LEU A 41 5.08 8.20 -2.24
CA LEU A 41 4.43 9.32 -1.57
C LEU A 41 5.43 10.22 -0.86
N LYS A 42 5.00 11.47 -0.61
CA LYS A 42 5.83 12.56 -0.06
C LYS A 42 5.26 13.08 1.27
N GLY A 43 6.01 13.96 1.93
CA GLY A 43 5.63 14.56 3.21
C GLY A 43 5.49 13.50 4.31
N ASN A 44 4.39 13.57 5.07
CA ASN A 44 4.10 12.63 6.18
C ASN A 44 3.82 11.20 5.70
N LEU A 45 3.60 11.00 4.39
CA LEU A 45 3.38 9.69 3.79
C LEU A 45 4.65 9.11 3.15
N ARG A 46 5.82 9.70 3.42
CA ARG A 46 7.10 9.18 2.93
C ARG A 46 7.28 7.74 3.38
N GLY A 47 7.73 6.88 2.45
CA GLY A 47 7.90 5.44 2.70
C GLY A 47 6.76 4.60 2.15
N PHE A 48 5.58 5.19 1.94
CA PHE A 48 4.46 4.55 1.25
C PHE A 48 4.51 4.78 -0.26
N TYR A 49 3.77 3.95 -0.97
CA TYR A 49 3.50 4.04 -2.39
C TYR A 49 1.99 4.09 -2.62
N SER A 50 1.57 4.83 -3.65
CA SER A 50 0.22 4.76 -4.19
C SER A 50 0.23 4.03 -5.53
N CYS A 51 -0.81 3.25 -5.82
CA CYS A 51 -1.02 2.67 -7.14
C CYS A 51 -2.49 2.78 -7.56
N PRO A 52 -2.81 3.40 -8.71
CA PRO A 52 -4.17 3.47 -9.20
C PRO A 52 -4.66 2.11 -9.71
N ILE A 53 -5.93 1.78 -9.43
CA ILE A 53 -6.59 0.58 -9.95
C ILE A 53 -7.44 0.92 -11.18
N LYS A 54 -8.58 1.56 -10.95
CA LYS A 54 -9.60 1.90 -11.96
C LYS A 54 -10.37 3.13 -11.51
N ARG A 55 -10.67 4.04 -12.44
CA ARG A 55 -11.31 5.34 -12.15
C ARG A 55 -10.49 6.09 -11.09
N ASN A 56 -11.11 6.47 -9.98
CA ASN A 56 -10.50 7.21 -8.89
C ASN A 56 -10.04 6.31 -7.73
N PHE A 57 -10.00 4.97 -7.87
CA PHE A 57 -9.55 4.09 -6.78
C PHE A 57 -8.04 3.94 -6.73
N ILE A 58 -7.48 4.03 -5.52
CA ILE A 58 -6.06 3.85 -5.26
C ILE A 58 -5.82 2.82 -4.17
N ILE A 59 -4.69 2.13 -4.27
CA ILE A 59 -4.09 1.31 -3.21
C ILE A 59 -2.95 2.12 -2.60
N ILE A 60 -2.89 2.17 -1.28
CA ILE A 60 -1.70 2.61 -0.54
C ILE A 60 -1.02 1.37 0.03
N TYR A 61 0.27 1.24 -0.23
CA TYR A 61 1.06 0.12 0.26
C TYR A 61 2.47 0.54 0.67
N LEU A 62 3.14 -0.33 1.42
CA LEU A 62 4.51 -0.22 1.85
C LEU A 62 5.29 -1.39 1.27
N TYR A 63 6.46 -1.13 0.68
CA TYR A 63 7.43 -2.19 0.36
C TYR A 63 8.65 -2.06 1.28
N CYS A 64 8.88 -3.07 2.13
CA CYS A 64 9.86 -2.98 3.22
C CYS A 64 11.29 -2.71 2.75
N ALA A 65 11.75 -3.39 1.68
CA ALA A 65 13.07 -3.15 1.11
C ALA A 65 13.24 -1.68 0.67
N ALA A 66 12.25 -1.12 -0.02
CA ALA A 66 12.31 0.26 -0.49
C ALA A 66 12.20 1.28 0.66
N CYS A 67 11.38 1.01 1.67
CA CYS A 67 11.25 1.87 2.84
C CYS A 67 12.58 1.97 3.62
N ARG A 68 13.21 0.82 3.91
CA ARG A 68 14.49 0.78 4.62
C ARG A 68 15.62 1.41 3.83
N LYS A 69 15.72 1.14 2.53
CA LYS A 69 16.71 1.77 1.65
C LYS A 69 16.61 3.30 1.66
N LYS A 70 15.40 3.85 1.82
CA LYS A 70 15.14 5.29 1.88
C LYS A 70 15.25 5.90 3.28
N GLY A 71 15.50 5.09 4.32
CA GLY A 71 15.50 5.56 5.71
C GLY A 71 14.14 6.07 6.18
N ALA A 72 13.04 5.60 5.59
CA ALA A 72 11.70 6.16 5.85
C ALA A 72 11.00 5.57 7.08
N ALA A 73 11.71 4.82 7.92
CA ALA A 73 11.14 4.10 9.06
C ALA A 73 10.46 5.04 10.08
N GLU A 74 10.98 6.26 10.27
CA GLU A 74 10.39 7.26 11.16
C GLU A 74 9.04 7.81 10.68
N PHE A 75 8.81 7.82 9.36
CA PHE A 75 7.57 8.31 8.75
C PHE A 75 6.48 7.23 8.75
N VAL A 76 6.88 5.97 8.53
CA VAL A 76 5.96 4.83 8.52
C VAL A 76 5.63 4.37 9.94
N ALA A 77 6.59 4.49 10.86
CA ALA A 77 6.46 4.17 12.29
C ALA A 77 5.94 2.74 12.57
N CYS A 78 6.35 1.76 11.77
CA CYS A 78 5.95 0.36 11.98
C CYS A 78 6.60 -0.24 13.23
N SER A 79 5.76 -0.74 14.14
CA SER A 79 6.17 -1.35 15.43
C SER A 79 6.95 -2.66 15.25
N ASP A 80 6.77 -3.33 14.12
CA ASP A 80 7.35 -4.64 13.78
C ASP A 80 8.47 -4.53 12.73
N CYS A 81 9.01 -3.34 12.49
CA CYS A 81 9.94 -3.08 11.39
C CYS A 81 11.16 -4.02 11.42
N SER A 82 11.85 -4.13 12.56
CA SER A 82 13.06 -4.97 12.69
C SER A 82 12.81 -6.48 12.51
N ALA A 83 11.59 -6.95 12.80
CA ALA A 83 11.22 -8.36 12.67
C ALA A 83 10.63 -8.72 11.29
N THR A 84 10.30 -7.71 10.48
CA THR A 84 9.69 -7.91 9.16
C THR A 84 10.77 -8.05 8.09
N SER A 85 10.66 -9.06 7.22
CA SER A 85 11.60 -9.26 6.10
C SER A 85 11.49 -8.16 5.03
N ASP A 86 12.60 -7.87 4.34
CA ASP A 86 12.65 -6.93 3.22
C ASP A 86 11.74 -7.32 2.05
N GLU A 87 11.54 -8.62 1.83
CA GLU A 87 10.61 -9.14 0.81
C GLU A 87 9.15 -9.09 1.27
N THR A 88 8.75 -8.05 1.98
CA THR A 88 7.38 -7.87 2.47
C THR A 88 6.73 -6.65 1.84
N ILE A 89 5.51 -6.83 1.34
CA ILE A 89 4.62 -5.74 0.95
C ILE A 89 3.45 -5.71 1.93
N LYS A 90 3.19 -4.55 2.52
CA LYS A 90 2.01 -4.31 3.36
C LYS A 90 1.00 -3.47 2.59
N PHE A 91 -0.18 -4.01 2.34
CA PHE A 91 -1.31 -3.29 1.76
C PHE A 91 -2.07 -2.58 2.87
N VAL A 92 -2.02 -1.24 2.88
CA VAL A 92 -2.42 -0.40 4.01
C VAL A 92 -3.85 0.11 3.83
N LEU A 93 -4.14 0.72 2.68
CA LEU A 93 -5.44 1.33 2.41
C LEU A 93 -5.89 1.10 0.98
N LEU A 94 -7.21 1.08 0.80
CA LEU A 94 -7.87 1.00 -0.49
C LEU A 94 -9.12 1.87 -0.45
N GLY A 95 -9.28 2.72 -1.45
CA GLY A 95 -10.51 3.48 -1.61
C GLY A 95 -10.44 4.50 -2.74
N PRO A 96 -11.52 5.26 -2.94
CA PRO A 96 -11.50 6.44 -3.80
C PRO A 96 -10.43 7.43 -3.33
N HIS A 97 -9.81 8.14 -4.28
CA HIS A 97 -8.74 9.09 -4.03
C HIS A 97 -9.10 10.10 -2.93
N ASP A 98 -10.32 10.63 -2.96
CA ASP A 98 -10.81 11.63 -2.00
C ASP A 98 -11.07 11.05 -0.60
N GLU A 99 -11.31 9.74 -0.46
CA GLU A 99 -11.49 9.09 0.85
C GLU A 99 -10.11 8.71 1.44
N VAL A 100 -9.18 8.27 0.61
CA VAL A 100 -7.86 7.78 1.04
C VAL A 100 -6.93 8.91 1.48
N TYR A 101 -7.03 10.11 0.90
CA TYR A 101 -6.24 11.28 1.29
C TYR A 101 -6.90 12.18 2.35
N ASN A 102 -8.16 11.91 2.74
CA ASN A 102 -8.86 12.67 3.79
C ASN A 102 -8.65 12.12 5.21
N ILE A 103 -7.65 11.27 5.42
CA ILE A 103 -7.28 10.80 6.76
C ILE A 103 -6.66 11.99 7.50
N ARG A 104 -7.50 12.68 8.28
CA ARG A 104 -7.14 13.64 9.33
C ARG A 104 -6.80 12.92 10.62
#